data_AF-A0A4R7SS37-F1
#
_entry.id   AF-A0A4R7SS37-F1
#
_cell.length_a   1.000
_cell.length_b   1.000
_cell.length_c   1.000
_cell.angle_alpha   90.00
_cell.angle_beta   90.00
_cell.angle_gamma   90.00
#
_symmetry.space_group_name_H-M   'P 1'
#
loop_
_entity.id
_entity.type
_entity.pdbx_description
1 polymer ?
#
loop_
_entity_poly.entity_id
_entity_poly.type
_entity_poly.pdbx_seq_one_letter_code
_entity_poly.pdbx_strand_id
1 'polypeptide(L)'
;MNTAFIREIRAGLLALAIAACVLCLSPAHAGDDVKMENLPPAIPLAILDRFPDALFVKAEAETDDGKVKYEVEIKTQGKTLEVEILADGRILKVDD
;
A
#
# COMPACT_ATOMS: atom_id res chain seq x y z
N MET A 1 -28.26 -2.52 -1.59
CA MET A 1 -27.78 -3.84 -2.04
C MET A 1 -26.26 -3.79 -1.93
N ASN A 2 -25.75 -4.47 -0.92
CA ASN A 2 -24.38 -4.90 -0.62
C ASN A 2 -23.23 -3.88 -0.62
N THR A 3 -23.07 -3.32 0.58
CA THR A 3 -21.80 -3.23 1.33
C THR A 3 -20.75 -4.32 1.01
N ALA A 4 -19.49 -3.90 1.09
CA ALA A 4 -18.30 -4.66 1.49
C ALA A 4 -17.68 -5.63 0.46
N PHE A 5 -16.48 -5.28 -0.01
CA PHE A 5 -15.30 -6.11 -0.33
C PHE A 5 -14.40 -5.21 -1.20
N ILE A 6 -13.20 -4.77 -0.83
CA ILE A 6 -12.11 -5.49 -0.17
C ILE A 6 -11.39 -4.49 0.74
N ARG A 7 -11.30 -4.87 2.03
CA ARG A 7 -10.37 -4.29 2.98
C ARG A 7 -9.17 -5.24 3.04
N GLU A 8 -7.98 -4.64 3.10
CA GLU A 8 -6.74 -5.15 3.70
C GLU A 8 -5.81 -5.98 2.80
N ILE A 9 -4.74 -5.33 2.34
CA ILE A 9 -3.39 -5.86 2.50
C ILE A 9 -2.66 -4.93 3.44
N ARG A 10 -3.18 -4.81 4.67
CA ARG A 10 -2.28 -4.57 5.79
C ARG A 10 -1.54 -5.86 6.02
N ALA A 11 -0.24 -5.76 6.26
CA ALA A 11 0.58 -6.79 6.87
C ALA A 11 0.09 -7.08 8.31
N GLY A 12 -1.17 -7.51 8.45
CA GLY A 12 -1.82 -8.00 9.65
C GLY A 12 -1.83 -9.51 9.58
N LEU A 13 -0.89 -10.11 10.29
CA LEU A 13 -0.84 -11.53 10.58
C LEU A 13 -2.20 -12.01 11.15
N LEU A 14 -3.03 -12.71 10.36
CA LEU A 14 -4.11 -13.55 10.90
C LEU A 14 -4.46 -14.72 9.97
N ALA A 15 -4.09 -15.91 10.41
CA ALA A 15 -4.52 -17.18 9.83
C ALA A 15 -6.00 -17.45 10.16
N LEU A 16 -6.81 -17.89 9.18
CA LEU A 16 -7.86 -18.87 9.45
C LEU A 16 -8.27 -19.62 8.17
N ALA A 17 -7.98 -20.92 8.16
CA ALA A 17 -8.36 -21.87 7.13
C ALA A 17 -9.87 -22.13 7.15
N ILE A 18 -10.55 -22.03 5.99
CA ILE A 18 -11.76 -22.83 5.71
C ILE A 18 -11.74 -23.31 4.26
N ALA A 19 -11.42 -24.60 4.15
CA ALA A 19 -11.83 -25.63 3.22
C ALA A 19 -12.59 -25.26 1.92
N ALA A 20 -11.95 -25.73 0.84
CA ALA A 20 -12.51 -26.55 -0.23
C ALA A 20 -13.15 -25.86 -1.44
N CYS A 21 -12.50 -26.15 -2.58
CA CYS A 21 -13.06 -26.26 -3.92
C CYS A 21 -13.30 -24.94 -4.67
N VAL A 22 -12.34 -24.58 -5.52
CA VAL A 22 -12.42 -24.73 -6.99
C VAL A 22 -11.47 -23.71 -7.63
N LEU A 23 -10.41 -24.23 -8.26
CA LEU A 23 -9.75 -23.71 -9.48
C LEU A 23 -9.77 -22.18 -9.71
N CYS A 24 -8.92 -21.44 -8.99
CA CYS A 24 -8.37 -20.18 -9.50
C CYS A 24 -6.87 -20.17 -9.21
N LEU A 25 -6.08 -20.70 -10.15
CA LEU A 25 -4.68 -20.32 -10.30
C LEU A 25 -4.67 -18.86 -10.77
N SER A 26 -4.89 -17.92 -9.86
CA SER A 26 -4.41 -16.56 -10.07
C SER A 26 -2.96 -16.56 -9.57
N PRO A 27 -1.97 -16.14 -10.37
CA PRO A 27 -0.67 -15.86 -9.80
C PRO A 27 -0.92 -14.87 -8.68
N ALA A 28 -0.42 -15.21 -7.49
CA ALA A 28 -0.27 -14.22 -6.44
C ALA A 28 0.48 -13.05 -7.09
N HIS A 29 -0.20 -11.92 -7.30
CA HIS A 29 0.48 -10.64 -7.45
C HIS A 29 1.15 -10.41 -6.09
N ALA A 30 2.31 -11.03 -5.90
CA ALA A 30 3.25 -10.57 -4.91
C ALA A 30 3.58 -9.13 -5.33
N GLY A 31 3.21 -8.16 -4.51
CA GLY A 31 3.66 -6.78 -4.69
C GLY A 31 5.17 -6.80 -4.88
N ASP A 32 5.64 -6.16 -5.96
CA ASP A 32 7.07 -6.05 -6.21
C ASP A 32 7.59 -4.95 -5.28
N ASP A 33 8.58 -5.27 -4.43
CA ASP A 33 9.22 -4.29 -3.56
C ASP A 33 9.85 -3.19 -4.43
N VAL A 34 9.21 -2.03 -4.53
CA VAL A 34 9.69 -0.94 -5.38
C VAL A 34 10.76 -0.17 -4.63
N LYS A 35 11.97 -0.20 -5.17
CA LYS A 35 13.05 0.65 -4.68
C LYS A 35 12.60 2.10 -4.68
N MET A 36 12.93 2.85 -3.63
CA MET A 36 12.59 4.27 -3.50
C MET A 36 13.06 5.11 -4.71
N GLU A 37 14.09 4.65 -5.42
CA GLU A 37 14.63 5.22 -6.65
C GLU A 37 13.62 5.24 -7.82
N ASN A 38 12.67 4.29 -7.84
CA ASN A 38 11.64 4.15 -8.88
C ASN A 38 10.32 4.84 -8.49
N LEU A 39 10.21 5.38 -7.27
CA LEU A 39 9.03 6.14 -6.88
C LEU A 39 8.99 7.47 -7.65
N PRO A 40 7.84 7.81 -8.24
CA PRO A 40 7.60 9.17 -8.71
C PRO A 40 7.94 10.19 -7.62
N PRO A 41 8.69 11.26 -7.94
CA PRO A 41 9.10 12.25 -6.93
C PRO A 41 7.91 12.98 -6.30
N ALA A 42 6.74 12.97 -6.96
CA ALA A 42 5.49 13.50 -6.42
C ALA A 42 5.05 12.82 -5.12
N ILE A 43 5.41 11.54 -4.93
CA ILE A 43 5.04 10.75 -3.76
C ILE A 43 5.75 11.21 -2.49
N PRO A 44 7.10 11.19 -2.40
CA PRO A 44 7.79 11.67 -1.22
C PRO A 44 7.54 13.15 -0.97
N LEU A 45 7.33 13.96 -2.00
CA LEU A 45 6.94 15.37 -1.85
C LEU A 45 5.59 15.53 -1.14
N ALA A 46 4.56 14.80 -1.58
CA ALA A 46 3.24 14.86 -0.96
C ALA A 46 3.25 14.35 0.50
N ILE A 47 4.05 13.31 0.76
CA ILE A 47 4.21 12.76 2.10
C ILE A 47 4.95 13.76 3.00
N LEU A 48 6.05 14.35 2.55
CA LEU A 48 6.81 15.34 3.33
C LEU A 48 6.04 16.65 3.54
N ASP A 49 5.15 17.04 2.62
CA ASP A 49 4.25 18.19 2.81
C ASP A 49 3.31 17.99 4.01
N ARG A 50 2.83 16.76 4.22
CA ARG A 50 1.95 16.39 5.33
C ARG A 50 2.71 16.01 6.59
N PHE A 51 3.83 15.33 6.43
CA PHE A 51 4.66 14.75 7.47
C PHE A 51 6.13 15.12 7.21
N PRO A 52 6.56 16.34 7.57
CA PRO A 52 7.91 16.83 7.26
C PRO A 52 9.02 16.01 7.93
N ASP A 53 8.72 15.35 9.05
CA ASP A 53 9.64 14.47 9.78
C ASP A 53 9.45 12.97 9.45
N ALA A 54 8.75 12.65 8.35
CA ALA A 54 8.55 11.27 7.94
C ALA A 54 9.84 10.60 7.48
N LEU A 55 10.11 9.41 8.03
CA LEU A 55 11.19 8.53 7.62
C LEU A 55 10.63 7.40 6.76
N PHE A 56 10.95 7.37 5.48
CA PHE A 56 10.54 6.31 4.57
C PHE A 56 11.19 4.98 4.97
N VAL A 57 10.38 3.95 5.21
CA VAL A 57 10.84 2.62 5.63
C VAL A 57 10.77 1.65 4.46
N LYS A 58 9.60 1.59 3.81
CA LYS A 58 9.33 0.69 2.69
C LYS A 58 8.41 1.38 1.68
N ALA A 59 8.51 0.98 0.43
CA ALA A 59 7.55 1.35 -0.59
C ALA A 59 7.24 0.15 -1.47
N GLU A 60 5.98 -0.01 -1.80
CA GLU A 60 5.46 -1.08 -2.65
C GLU A 60 4.60 -0.44 -3.73
N ALA A 61 4.63 -0.98 -4.94
CA ALA A 61 3.71 -0.58 -5.99
C ALA A 61 2.78 -1.73 -6.28
N GLU A 62 1.49 -1.44 -6.24
CA GLU A 62 0.45 -2.39 -6.59
C GLU A 62 -0.29 -1.89 -7.81
N THR A 63 -0.56 -2.78 -8.76
CA THR A 63 -1.40 -2.48 -9.90
C THR A 63 -2.78 -3.07 -9.67
N ASP A 64 -3.75 -2.20 -9.40
CA ASP A 64 -5.14 -2.56 -9.17
C ASP A 64 -6.01 -2.02 -10.32
N ASP A 65 -6.75 -2.89 -10.99
CA ASP A 65 -7.63 -2.55 -12.12
C ASP A 65 -6.93 -1.75 -13.25
N GLY A 66 -5.65 -2.08 -13.53
CA GLY A 66 -4.84 -1.39 -14.53
C GLY A 66 -4.33 -0.01 -14.11
N LYS A 67 -4.52 0.38 -12.85
CA LYS A 67 -3.97 1.61 -12.26
C LYS A 67 -2.90 1.27 -11.24
N VAL A 68 -1.77 1.97 -11.34
CA VAL A 68 -0.68 1.83 -10.37
C VAL A 68 -0.97 2.69 -9.14
N LYS A 69 -1.01 2.06 -7.98
CA LYS A 69 -1.01 2.66 -6.66
C LYS A 69 0.32 2.37 -5.99
N TYR A 70 0.71 3.23 -5.07
CA TYR A 70 1.92 3.07 -4.27
C TYR A 70 1.53 3.08 -2.81
N GLU A 71 2.01 2.10 -2.06
CA GLU A 71 1.92 2.07 -0.61
C GLU A 71 3.28 2.39 -0.04
N VAL A 72 3.33 3.41 0.81
CA VAL A 72 4.57 3.89 1.40
C VAL A 72 4.46 3.81 2.91
N GLU A 73 5.31 2.98 3.51
CA GLU A 73 5.45 2.90 4.95
C GLU A 73 6.42 3.97 5.42
N ILE A 74 5.95 4.86 6.30
CA ILE A 74 6.75 5.92 6.91
C ILE A 74 6.76 5.80 8.43
N LYS A 75 7.84 6.26 9.06
CA LYS A 75 7.89 6.48 10.51
C LYS A 75 7.88 7.95 10.82
N THR A 76 6.92 8.39 11.62
CA THR A 76 6.81 9.78 12.09
C THR A 76 6.32 9.81 13.52
N GLN A 77 6.83 10.74 14.32
CA GLN A 77 6.46 10.88 15.75
C GLN A 77 6.54 9.58 16.56
N GLY A 78 7.45 8.68 16.20
CA GLY A 78 7.62 7.37 16.86
C GLY A 78 6.58 6.31 16.49
N LYS A 79 5.71 6.58 15.52
CA LYS A 79 4.74 5.64 14.97
C LYS A 79 5.08 5.30 13.53
N THR A 80 4.71 4.11 13.10
CA THR A 80 4.71 3.74 11.68
C THR A 80 3.34 4.13 11.11
N LEU A 81 3.31 4.69 9.91
CA LEU A 81 2.09 4.98 9.15
C LEU A 81 2.22 4.37 7.77
N GLU A 82 1.13 3.83 7.25
CA GLU A 82 1.00 3.37 5.87
C GLU A 82 0.26 4.44 5.06
N VAL A 83 0.87 4.92 3.99
CA VAL A 83 0.31 5.94 3.11
C VAL A 83 0.09 5.36 1.72
N GLU A 84 -1.18 5.23 1.32
CA GLU A 84 -1.56 4.85 -0.04
C GLU A 84 -1.67 6.11 -0.91
N ILE A 85 -0.93 6.15 -2.01
CA ILE A 85 -0.74 7.32 -2.86
C ILE A 85 -0.61 6.95 -4.33
N LEU A 86 -1.18 7.77 -5.21
CA LEU A 86 -1.06 7.61 -6.67
C LEU A 86 0.25 8.18 -7.20
N ALA A 87 0.65 7.77 -8.41
CA ALA A 87 1.82 8.30 -9.11
C ALA A 87 1.85 9.85 -9.23
N ASP A 88 0.67 10.48 -9.26
CA ASP A 88 0.46 11.93 -9.35
C ASP A 88 0.67 12.65 -8.00
N GLY A 89 0.94 11.92 -6.91
CA GLY A 89 1.10 12.47 -5.57
C GLY A 89 -0.22 12.64 -4.79
N ARG A 90 -1.33 12.10 -5.31
CA ARG A 90 -2.63 12.13 -4.60
C ARG A 90 -2.70 11.04 -3.55
N ILE A 91 -2.74 11.43 -2.28
CA ILE A 91 -2.95 10.52 -1.16
C ILE A 91 -4.39 10.03 -1.18
N LEU A 92 -4.58 8.72 -1.22
CA LEU A 92 -5.88 8.05 -1.17
C LEU A 92 -6.25 7.71 0.26
N LYS A 93 -5.28 7.22 1.03
CA LYS A 93 -5.49 6.77 2.40
C LYS A 93 -4.22 6.91 3.23
N VAL A 94 -4.39 7.18 4.52
CA VAL A 94 -3.33 7.15 5.53
C VAL A 94 -3.85 6.34 6.70
N ASP A 95 -3.01 5.49 7.25
CA ASP A 95 -3.35 4.63 8.37
C ASP A 95 -2.16 4.37 9.29
N ASP A 96 -2.41 3.88 10.51
CA ASP A 96 -1.41 3.67 11.57
C ASP A 96 -1.23 2.19 11.99
#